data_AF-A0A7R9LBB4-F1
#
_entry.id   AF-A0A7R9LBB4-F1
#
_cell.length_a   1.000
_cell.length_b   1.000
_cell.length_c   1.000
_cell.angle_alpha   90.00
_cell.angle_beta   90.00
_cell.angle_gamma   90.00
#
_symmetry.space_group_name_H-M   'P 1'
#
loop_
_entity.id
_entity.type
_entity.pdbx_description
1 polymer ?
#
loop_
_entity_poly.entity_id
_entity_poly.type
_entity_poly.pdbx_seq_one_letter_code
_entity_poly.pdbx_strand_id
1 'polypeptide(L)'
;METTYSTARVCVKGKCDLELDPDLDKIMADSKDPTELEEAWVNWRDASGKKMRNDFIEYYTLGNKAATLNKLPDTNGTIPAHLLGNMWAQQWSNIMNTVPGVDPYPDVTTIDVTAELVKQGYDAKKMFDLSDKFFGDLGLDKMTQTFWDKSVIEKKPNVEMVCHASAWDFYATAGDDFRIKQCTNINMEDLITIHHEMGHIEYFMQYKTQPVIYRDGANAGFHEAIGDLLALSVSTPAHLQKIPEN
;
A
#
# COMPACT_ATOMS: atom_id res chain seq x y z
N MET A 1 -15.82 7.00 9.71
CA MET A 1 -14.79 5.95 9.51
C MET A 1 -13.47 6.47 8.92
N GLU A 2 -13.40 6.93 7.66
CA GLU A 2 -12.11 7.30 7.00
C GLU A 2 -11.31 8.39 7.74
N THR A 3 -11.95 9.49 8.14
CA THR A 3 -11.31 10.53 8.95
C THR A 3 -10.85 9.96 10.30
N THR A 4 -11.72 9.22 10.99
CA THR A 4 -11.38 8.57 12.28
C THR A 4 -10.15 7.68 12.19
N TYR A 5 -9.95 7.03 11.05
CA TYR A 5 -8.80 6.17 10.80
C TYR A 5 -7.53 6.97 10.52
N SER A 6 -7.59 7.92 9.60
CA SER A 6 -6.41 8.68 9.13
C SER A 6 -5.87 9.69 10.14
N THR A 7 -6.72 10.20 11.05
CA THR A 7 -6.35 11.24 12.02
C THR A 7 -6.07 10.70 13.42
N ALA A 8 -6.16 9.39 13.62
CA ALA A 8 -5.93 8.79 14.93
C ALA A 8 -4.45 8.97 15.36
N ARG A 9 -4.26 9.20 16.66
CA ARG A 9 -2.97 9.38 17.32
C ARG A 9 -2.94 8.57 18.60
N VAL A 10 -1.78 7.99 18.94
CA VAL A 10 -1.61 7.13 20.12
C VAL A 10 -0.34 7.44 20.90
N CYS A 11 -0.23 6.84 22.08
CA CYS A 11 0.99 6.80 22.86
C CYS A 11 1.50 5.35 22.96
N VAL A 12 2.82 5.16 22.90
CA VAL A 12 3.50 3.87 23.07
C VAL A 12 4.78 4.10 23.86
N LYS A 13 5.01 3.34 24.93
CA LYS A 13 6.20 3.45 25.82
C LYS A 13 6.51 4.88 26.27
N GLY A 14 5.48 5.69 26.49
CA GLY A 14 5.61 7.09 26.93
C GLY A 14 5.91 8.10 25.81
N LYS A 15 6.12 7.67 24.55
CA LYS A 15 6.12 8.57 23.39
C LYS A 15 4.69 8.71 22.89
N CYS A 16 4.20 9.94 22.76
CA CYS A 16 2.82 10.26 22.37
C CYS A 16 2.76 10.95 21.01
N ASP A 17 1.53 11.13 20.52
CA ASP A 17 1.22 11.74 19.23
C ASP A 17 1.75 10.95 18.03
N LEU A 18 1.80 9.61 18.20
CA LEU A 18 2.22 8.69 17.14
C LEU A 18 1.05 8.45 16.19
N GLU A 19 1.31 8.66 14.92
CA GLU A 19 0.40 8.34 13.82
C GLU A 19 0.66 6.94 13.27
N LEU A 20 -0.29 6.39 12.49
CA LEU A 20 -0.11 5.06 11.88
C LEU A 20 1.16 5.02 11.02
N ASP A 21 1.21 5.91 10.04
CA ASP A 21 2.33 6.09 9.12
C ASP A 21 2.98 7.47 9.36
N PRO A 22 4.26 7.53 9.77
CA PRO A 22 5.24 6.44 9.75
C PRO A 22 5.51 5.74 11.10
N ASP A 23 4.99 6.26 12.21
CA ASP A 23 5.47 5.86 13.55
C ASP A 23 5.10 4.42 13.93
N LEU A 24 3.82 4.07 13.86
CA LEU A 24 3.37 2.74 14.28
C LEU A 24 3.80 1.67 13.29
N ASP A 25 3.79 1.96 11.99
CA ASP A 25 4.28 1.03 10.97
C ASP A 25 5.74 0.64 11.26
N LYS A 26 6.58 1.63 11.58
CA LYS A 26 7.96 1.37 11.99
C LYS A 26 8.07 0.56 13.28
N ILE A 27 7.29 0.89 14.32
CA ILE A 27 7.31 0.14 15.58
C ILE A 27 6.90 -1.32 15.35
N MET A 28 5.85 -1.55 14.57
CA MET A 28 5.33 -2.89 14.29
C MET A 28 6.26 -3.71 13.39
N ALA A 29 7.02 -3.07 12.50
CA ALA A 29 8.03 -3.71 11.66
C ALA A 29 9.31 -4.07 12.43
N ASP A 30 9.85 -3.11 13.20
CA ASP A 30 11.22 -3.20 13.73
C ASP A 30 11.28 -3.77 15.15
N SER A 31 10.31 -3.44 16.02
CA SER A 31 10.40 -3.75 17.45
C SER A 31 10.36 -5.26 17.71
N LYS A 32 11.16 -5.69 18.70
CA LYS A 32 11.17 -7.06 19.24
C LYS A 32 10.70 -7.13 20.69
N ASP A 33 10.28 -6.00 21.27
CA ASP A 33 9.70 -5.95 22.62
C ASP A 33 8.21 -6.29 22.54
N PRO A 34 7.77 -7.46 23.06
CA PRO A 34 6.37 -7.86 23.00
C PRO A 34 5.43 -6.86 23.67
N THR A 35 5.88 -6.18 24.72
CA THR A 35 5.07 -5.18 25.44
C THR A 35 4.91 -3.89 24.64
N GLU A 36 5.94 -3.48 23.88
CA GLU A 36 5.84 -2.32 22.98
C GLU A 36 4.88 -2.60 21.83
N LEU A 37 4.99 -3.79 21.23
CA LEU A 37 4.11 -4.23 20.14
C LEU A 37 2.66 -4.36 20.61
N GLU A 38 2.42 -4.95 21.79
CA GLU A 38 1.08 -5.06 22.37
C GLU A 38 0.48 -3.67 22.62
N GLU A 39 1.22 -2.77 23.24
CA GLU A 39 0.76 -1.42 23.54
C GLU A 39 0.43 -0.63 22.27
N ALA A 40 1.32 -0.66 21.25
CA ALA A 40 1.07 -0.06 19.95
C ALA A 40 -0.20 -0.60 19.29
N TRP A 41 -0.37 -1.92 19.29
CA TRP A 41 -1.49 -2.59 18.66
C TRP A 41 -2.83 -2.30 19.33
N VAL A 42 -2.86 -2.35 20.67
CA VAL A 42 -4.07 -2.10 21.48
C VAL A 42 -4.46 -0.63 21.39
N ASN A 43 -3.51 0.28 21.60
CA ASN A 43 -3.79 1.71 21.61
C ASN A 43 -4.27 2.20 20.24
N TRP A 44 -3.74 1.66 19.14
CA TRP A 44 -4.23 1.97 17.80
C TRP A 44 -5.70 1.55 17.63
N ARG A 45 -6.06 0.34 18.06
CA ARG A 45 -7.44 -0.17 17.97
C ARG A 45 -8.41 0.58 18.85
N ASP A 46 -7.94 1.07 19.98
CA ASP A 46 -8.73 1.90 20.88
C ASP A 46 -8.95 3.31 20.30
N ALA A 47 -7.92 3.90 19.71
CA ALA A 47 -7.97 5.24 19.14
C ALA A 47 -8.73 5.32 17.80
N SER A 48 -8.69 4.25 17.00
CA SER A 48 -9.36 4.16 15.69
C SER A 48 -10.58 3.22 15.74
N GLY A 49 -10.35 1.91 15.83
CA GLY A 49 -11.34 0.84 15.71
C GLY A 49 -12.54 0.95 16.67
N LYS A 50 -12.31 1.15 17.97
CA LYS A 50 -13.39 1.30 18.96
C LYS A 50 -14.31 2.48 18.62
N LYS A 51 -13.75 3.59 18.14
CA LYS A 51 -14.52 4.78 17.75
C LYS A 51 -15.34 4.54 16.48
N MET A 52 -14.84 3.72 15.57
CA MET A 52 -15.53 3.36 14.33
C MET A 52 -16.56 2.23 14.50
N ARG A 53 -16.64 1.58 15.66
CA ARG A 53 -17.47 0.38 15.86
C ARG A 53 -18.93 0.59 15.47
N ASN A 54 -19.53 1.70 15.87
CA ASN A 54 -20.95 1.95 15.60
C ASN A 54 -21.18 2.28 14.12
N ASP A 55 -20.32 3.12 13.52
CA ASP A 55 -20.32 3.37 12.08
C ASP A 55 -20.18 2.06 11.28
N PHE A 56 -19.32 1.15 11.73
CA PHE A 56 -19.09 -0.14 11.07
C PHE A 56 -20.30 -1.07 11.20
N ILE A 57 -21.00 -1.08 12.34
CA ILE A 57 -22.25 -1.85 12.49
C ILE A 57 -23.31 -1.33 11.53
N GLU A 58 -23.43 -0.01 11.38
CA GLU A 58 -24.37 0.60 10.44
C GLU A 58 -23.99 0.28 8.99
N TYR A 59 -22.72 0.47 8.62
CA TYR A 59 -22.17 0.10 7.32
C TYR A 59 -22.40 -1.39 7.00
N TYR A 60 -22.08 -2.29 7.94
CA TYR A 60 -22.27 -3.73 7.79
C TYR A 60 -23.74 -4.09 7.67
N THR A 61 -24.63 -3.45 8.42
CA THR A 61 -26.08 -3.68 8.31
C THR A 61 -26.60 -3.28 6.93
N LEU A 62 -26.13 -2.15 6.39
CA LEU A 62 -26.48 -1.69 5.04
C LEU A 62 -25.86 -2.59 3.96
N GLY A 63 -24.60 -2.98 4.13
CA GLY A 63 -23.86 -3.90 3.25
C GLY A 63 -24.51 -5.28 3.21
N ASN A 64 -24.92 -5.83 4.36
CA ASN A 64 -25.65 -7.10 4.44
C ASN A 64 -27.04 -7.01 3.85
N LYS A 65 -27.74 -5.88 4.02
CA LYS A 65 -29.01 -5.66 3.33
C LYS A 65 -28.80 -5.70 1.81
N ALA A 66 -27.75 -5.06 1.30
CA ALA A 66 -27.38 -5.12 -0.11
C ALA A 66 -26.93 -6.53 -0.55
N ALA A 67 -26.11 -7.21 0.24
CA ALA A 67 -25.63 -8.56 -0.05
C ALA A 67 -26.76 -9.61 0.03
N THR A 68 -27.75 -9.44 0.91
CA THR A 68 -28.94 -10.29 0.99
C THR A 68 -29.85 -10.08 -0.22
N LEU A 69 -30.02 -8.82 -0.65
CA LEU A 69 -30.68 -8.51 -1.92
C LEU A 69 -29.96 -9.18 -3.11
N ASN A 70 -28.65 -9.43 -2.98
CA ASN A 70 -27.78 -9.98 -4.03
C ASN A 70 -27.31 -11.44 -3.80
N LYS A 71 -27.84 -12.15 -2.79
CA LYS A 71 -27.68 -13.60 -2.53
C LYS A 71 -26.24 -14.14 -2.38
N LEU A 72 -25.39 -13.54 -1.55
CA LEU A 72 -24.02 -14.04 -1.29
C LEU A 72 -23.89 -14.92 -0.01
N PRO A 73 -23.01 -15.96 0.00
CA PRO A 73 -22.79 -16.86 1.16
C PRO A 73 -21.63 -16.44 2.10
N ASP A 74 -21.61 -17.00 3.32
CA ASP A 74 -20.68 -16.71 4.43
C ASP A 74 -19.87 -17.96 4.87
N THR A 75 -18.62 -17.80 5.35
CA THR A 75 -17.69 -18.91 5.69
C THR A 75 -16.88 -18.64 6.96
N ASN A 76 -16.87 -19.59 7.92
CA ASN A 76 -16.24 -19.46 9.24
C ASN A 76 -15.03 -20.39 9.46
N GLY A 77 -13.92 -19.81 9.92
CA GLY A 77 -12.69 -20.47 10.41
C GLY A 77 -11.47 -19.59 10.18
N THR A 78 -10.97 -18.87 11.21
CA THR A 78 -9.98 -17.80 11.03
C THR A 78 -8.76 -17.89 11.96
N ILE A 79 -7.62 -17.42 11.44
CA ILE A 79 -6.37 -17.21 12.20
C ILE A 79 -6.43 -15.80 12.84
N PRO A 80 -5.95 -15.60 14.08
CA PRO A 80 -5.94 -14.28 14.71
C PRO A 80 -5.11 -13.26 13.90
N ALA A 81 -5.77 -12.20 13.42
CA ALA A 81 -5.22 -11.23 12.46
C ALA A 81 -4.02 -10.39 12.95
N HIS A 82 -3.63 -10.49 14.22
CA HIS A 82 -2.52 -9.70 14.78
C HIS A 82 -1.16 -10.41 14.74
N LEU A 83 -1.14 -11.68 14.35
CA LEU A 83 0.07 -12.51 14.37
C LEU A 83 0.78 -12.57 13.01
N LEU A 84 0.35 -11.75 12.05
CA LEU A 84 0.62 -11.96 10.64
C LEU A 84 1.52 -10.87 10.03
N GLY A 85 2.23 -10.11 10.86
CA GLY A 85 3.29 -9.19 10.45
C GLY A 85 2.82 -7.95 9.68
N ASN A 86 1.51 -7.77 9.55
CA ASN A 86 0.88 -6.63 8.91
C ASN A 86 -0.36 -6.22 9.72
N MET A 87 -0.64 -4.92 9.83
CA MET A 87 -1.72 -4.35 10.65
C MET A 87 -3.10 -4.99 10.37
N TRP A 88 -3.33 -5.39 9.12
CA TRP A 88 -4.59 -5.96 8.63
C TRP A 88 -4.49 -7.45 8.29
N ALA A 89 -3.36 -8.11 8.54
CA ALA A 89 -3.10 -9.48 8.11
C ALA A 89 -3.28 -9.75 6.60
N GLN A 90 -3.24 -8.70 5.77
CA GLN A 90 -3.46 -8.84 4.32
C GLN A 90 -2.23 -9.42 3.60
N GLN A 91 -1.04 -9.28 4.20
CA GLN A 91 0.22 -9.84 3.71
C GLN A 91 1.03 -10.38 4.90
N TRP A 92 1.66 -11.54 4.71
CA TRP A 92 2.37 -12.26 5.78
C TRP A 92 3.89 -12.36 5.53
N SER A 93 4.42 -11.65 4.53
CA SER A 93 5.85 -11.63 4.21
C SER A 93 6.72 -11.30 5.42
N ASN A 94 6.26 -10.38 6.27
CA ASN A 94 6.99 -9.92 7.46
C ASN A 94 7.16 -11.00 8.55
N ILE A 95 6.33 -12.05 8.57
CA ILE A 95 6.50 -13.15 9.54
C ILE A 95 7.48 -14.22 9.07
N MET A 96 7.90 -14.19 7.81
CA MET A 96 8.76 -15.21 7.21
C MET A 96 10.07 -15.36 7.98
N ASN A 97 10.73 -14.24 8.30
CA ASN A 97 12.03 -14.25 8.98
C ASN A 97 11.93 -14.18 10.52
N THR A 98 10.72 -14.02 11.08
CA THR A 98 10.53 -13.71 12.51
C THR A 98 9.83 -14.82 13.29
N VAL A 99 9.08 -15.70 12.63
CA VAL A 99 8.42 -16.84 13.26
C VAL A 99 9.18 -18.14 12.95
N PRO A 100 9.75 -18.82 13.96
CA PRO A 100 10.47 -20.07 13.74
C PRO A 100 9.61 -21.12 13.03
N GLY A 101 10.11 -21.67 11.92
CA GLY A 101 9.42 -22.68 11.11
C GLY A 101 8.51 -22.14 10.02
N VAL A 102 8.38 -20.82 9.87
CA VAL A 102 7.76 -20.21 8.68
C VAL A 102 8.77 -20.10 7.54
N ASP A 103 10.03 -19.75 7.85
CA ASP A 103 11.13 -19.86 6.89
C ASP A 103 11.53 -21.33 6.70
N PRO A 104 11.34 -21.91 5.50
CA PRO A 104 11.80 -23.26 5.21
C PRO A 104 13.34 -23.36 5.18
N TYR A 105 14.06 -22.25 5.01
CA TYR A 105 15.52 -22.20 4.90
C TYR A 105 16.11 -21.01 5.68
N PRO A 106 16.12 -21.05 7.03
CA PRO A 106 16.51 -19.93 7.90
C PRO A 106 17.96 -19.45 7.73
N ASP A 107 18.81 -20.25 7.09
CA ASP A 107 20.21 -19.91 6.80
C ASP A 107 20.38 -19.15 5.48
N VAL A 108 19.30 -18.91 4.72
CA VAL A 108 19.33 -18.22 3.43
C VAL A 108 18.72 -16.82 3.57
N THR A 109 19.53 -15.79 3.33
CA THR A 109 19.08 -14.40 3.42
C THR A 109 18.08 -14.07 2.31
N THR A 110 16.91 -13.55 2.68
CA THR A 110 15.98 -12.93 1.74
C THR A 110 16.56 -11.65 1.16
N ILE A 111 16.25 -11.36 -0.10
CA ILE A 111 16.72 -10.15 -0.77
C ILE A 111 15.90 -8.95 -0.29
N ASP A 112 16.58 -7.96 0.27
CA ASP A 112 16.03 -6.64 0.60
C ASP A 112 17.00 -5.57 0.10
N VAL A 113 16.52 -4.70 -0.79
CA VAL A 113 17.33 -3.62 -1.40
C VAL A 113 17.23 -2.29 -0.66
N THR A 114 16.49 -2.22 0.46
CA THR A 114 16.27 -0.98 1.23
C THR A 114 17.57 -0.27 1.59
N ALA A 115 18.54 -1.00 2.14
CA ALA A 115 19.84 -0.42 2.51
C ALA A 115 20.60 0.15 1.29
N GLU A 116 20.46 -0.50 0.13
CA GLU A 116 21.13 -0.06 -1.10
C GLU A 116 20.42 1.16 -1.72
N LEU A 117 19.08 1.21 -1.70
CA LEU A 117 18.31 2.39 -2.11
C LEU A 117 18.75 3.64 -1.32
N VAL A 118 18.86 3.50 0.00
CA VAL A 118 19.34 4.58 0.88
C VAL A 118 20.79 4.94 0.56
N LYS A 119 21.68 3.95 0.43
CA LYS A 119 23.10 4.16 0.12
C LYS A 119 23.33 4.88 -1.21
N GLN A 120 22.52 4.59 -2.23
CA GLN A 120 22.57 5.22 -3.54
C GLN A 120 21.86 6.58 -3.58
N GLY A 121 21.26 7.03 -2.47
CA GLY A 121 20.56 8.32 -2.38
C GLY A 121 19.30 8.37 -3.24
N TYR A 122 18.52 7.28 -3.26
CA TYR A 122 17.16 7.31 -3.79
C TYR A 122 16.27 8.23 -2.94
N ASP A 123 15.44 9.00 -3.61
CA ASP A 123 14.30 9.71 -3.06
C ASP A 123 13.02 9.16 -3.69
N ALA A 124 11.84 9.60 -3.23
CA ALA A 124 10.57 9.10 -3.77
C ALA A 124 10.49 9.36 -5.29
N LYS A 125 10.92 10.53 -5.75
CA LYS A 125 10.88 10.87 -7.18
C LYS A 125 11.68 9.89 -8.03
N LYS A 126 12.89 9.50 -7.59
CA LYS A 126 13.72 8.50 -8.27
C LYS A 126 13.07 7.12 -8.27
N MET A 127 12.39 6.71 -7.20
CA MET A 127 11.65 5.44 -7.16
C MET A 127 10.49 5.43 -8.16
N PHE A 128 9.75 6.54 -8.28
CA PHE A 128 8.70 6.71 -9.28
C PHE A 128 9.27 6.78 -10.71
N ASP A 129 10.39 7.46 -10.93
CA ASP A 129 11.07 7.51 -12.24
C ASP A 129 11.56 6.14 -12.68
N LEU A 130 12.05 5.33 -11.75
CA LEU A 130 12.45 3.95 -12.01
C LEU A 130 11.25 3.11 -12.48
N SER A 131 10.10 3.29 -11.84
CA SER A 131 8.84 2.67 -12.24
C SER A 131 8.37 3.16 -13.62
N ASP A 132 8.30 4.47 -13.88
CA ASP A 132 7.93 5.04 -15.20
C ASP A 132 8.84 4.49 -16.31
N LYS A 133 10.14 4.38 -16.05
CA LYS A 133 11.09 3.77 -16.98
C LYS A 133 10.78 2.29 -17.23
N PHE A 134 10.47 1.52 -16.20
CA PHE A 134 10.11 0.10 -16.34
C PHE A 134 8.90 -0.08 -17.27
N PHE A 135 7.84 0.71 -17.08
CA PHE A 135 6.67 0.71 -17.97
C PHE A 135 7.03 1.13 -19.41
N GLY A 136 7.83 2.18 -19.57
CA GLY A 136 8.33 2.62 -20.87
C GLY A 136 9.20 1.56 -21.59
N ASP A 137 10.01 0.80 -20.86
CA ASP A 137 10.82 -0.30 -21.42
C ASP A 137 9.95 -1.47 -21.93
N LEU A 138 8.75 -1.66 -21.34
CA LEU A 138 7.73 -2.60 -21.83
C LEU A 138 6.97 -2.06 -23.06
N GLY A 139 7.20 -0.81 -23.44
CA GLY A 139 6.54 -0.14 -24.56
C GLY A 139 5.19 0.47 -24.19
N LEU A 140 4.91 0.67 -22.90
CA LEU A 140 3.73 1.38 -22.43
C LEU A 140 3.97 2.90 -22.45
N ASP A 141 2.91 3.67 -22.24
CA ASP A 141 2.98 5.13 -22.27
C ASP A 141 3.83 5.64 -21.10
N LYS A 142 4.36 6.85 -21.20
CA LYS A 142 4.96 7.52 -20.04
C LYS A 142 3.86 8.19 -19.22
N MET A 143 4.09 8.30 -17.92
CA MET A 143 3.23 9.10 -17.04
C MET A 143 3.07 10.53 -17.57
N THR A 144 1.84 11.06 -17.50
CA THR A 144 1.52 12.39 -18.04
C THR A 144 2.22 13.50 -17.24
N GLN A 145 2.38 14.67 -17.85
CA GLN A 145 2.91 15.83 -17.10
C GLN A 145 2.01 16.18 -15.91
N THR A 146 0.69 16.08 -16.08
CA THR A 146 -0.29 16.29 -15.01
C THR A 146 -0.10 15.33 -13.83
N PHE A 147 0.27 14.07 -14.10
CA PHE A 147 0.61 13.10 -13.06
C PHE A 147 1.76 13.60 -12.19
N TRP A 148 2.86 14.03 -12.81
CA TRP A 148 4.03 14.52 -12.08
C TRP A 148 3.77 15.82 -11.32
N ASP A 149 3.00 16.73 -11.93
CA ASP A 149 2.75 18.05 -11.36
C ASP A 149 1.77 18.00 -10.17
N LYS A 150 0.84 17.03 -10.16
CA LYS A 150 -0.30 17.02 -9.22
C LYS A 150 -0.36 15.83 -8.27
N SER A 151 0.39 14.76 -8.50
CA SER A 151 0.42 13.62 -7.58
C SER A 151 1.03 13.99 -6.24
N VAL A 152 0.64 13.28 -5.19
CA VAL A 152 1.25 13.35 -3.86
C VAL A 152 2.07 12.08 -3.70
N ILE A 153 3.36 12.18 -3.99
CA ILE A 153 4.30 11.04 -3.89
C ILE A 153 5.07 11.01 -2.57
N GLU A 154 4.94 12.05 -1.76
CA GLU A 154 5.55 12.15 -0.43
C GLU A 154 4.56 12.81 0.53
N LYS A 155 4.72 12.52 1.82
CA LYS A 155 3.94 13.15 2.87
C LYS A 155 4.24 14.66 2.91
N LYS A 156 3.21 15.49 2.78
CA LYS A 156 3.36 16.95 2.85
C LYS A 156 3.58 17.39 4.30
N PRO A 157 4.54 18.28 4.56
CA PRO A 157 4.79 18.76 5.92
C PRO A 157 3.59 19.54 6.43
N ASN A 158 3.17 19.26 7.66
CA ASN A 158 2.06 19.92 8.37
C ASN A 158 0.69 19.81 7.68
N VAL A 159 0.50 18.79 6.84
CA VAL A 159 -0.81 18.47 6.26
C VAL A 159 -1.24 17.12 6.81
N GLU A 160 -2.46 17.04 7.31
CA GLU A 160 -3.07 15.77 7.68
C GLU A 160 -3.55 15.06 6.42
N MET A 161 -3.10 13.82 6.20
CA MET A 161 -3.26 13.11 4.92
C MET A 161 -3.66 11.66 5.16
N VAL A 162 -4.48 11.11 4.27
CA VAL A 162 -4.65 9.66 4.15
C VAL A 162 -3.40 9.13 3.43
N CYS A 163 -2.50 8.46 4.15
CA CYS A 163 -1.23 8.01 3.59
C CYS A 163 -1.30 6.70 2.79
N HIS A 164 -2.36 5.89 3.00
CA HIS A 164 -2.55 4.64 2.26
C HIS A 164 -2.50 4.89 0.74
N ALA A 165 -1.63 4.15 0.06
CA ALA A 165 -1.39 4.30 -1.37
C ALA A 165 -2.70 4.12 -2.16
N SER A 166 -2.83 4.89 -3.24
CA SER A 166 -3.99 4.83 -4.13
C SER A 166 -3.70 5.55 -5.43
N ALA A 167 -4.20 4.98 -6.53
CA ALA A 167 -4.26 5.56 -7.85
C ALA A 167 -5.65 6.14 -8.16
N TRP A 168 -5.69 7.25 -8.89
CA TRP A 168 -6.90 8.03 -9.15
C TRP A 168 -7.03 8.42 -10.62
N ASP A 169 -8.11 8.00 -11.28
CA ASP A 169 -8.60 8.57 -12.55
C ASP A 169 -9.61 9.67 -12.25
N PHE A 170 -9.34 10.89 -12.70
CA PHE A 170 -10.25 12.04 -12.49
C PHE A 170 -11.31 12.17 -13.57
N TYR A 171 -11.35 11.27 -14.56
CA TYR A 171 -12.29 11.28 -15.68
C TYR A 171 -12.33 12.62 -16.42
N ALA A 172 -11.18 13.32 -16.44
CA ALA A 172 -11.08 14.64 -17.04
C ALA A 172 -11.51 14.58 -18.51
N THR A 173 -12.20 15.63 -18.98
CA THR A 173 -12.68 15.72 -20.36
C THR A 173 -11.54 15.63 -21.38
N ALA A 174 -10.35 16.12 -21.02
CA ALA A 174 -9.13 16.00 -21.83
C ALA A 174 -8.47 14.61 -21.75
N GLY A 175 -8.88 13.78 -20.78
CA GLY A 175 -8.39 12.40 -20.62
C GLY A 175 -6.95 12.27 -20.14
N ASP A 176 -6.42 13.26 -19.42
CA ASP A 176 -4.98 13.36 -19.09
C ASP A 176 -4.68 13.54 -17.59
N ASP A 177 -5.70 13.59 -16.73
CA ASP A 177 -5.55 13.82 -15.29
C ASP A 177 -5.67 12.51 -14.51
N PHE A 178 -4.53 11.86 -14.31
CA PHE A 178 -4.34 10.65 -13.50
C PHE A 178 -3.33 10.96 -12.39
N ARG A 179 -3.56 10.48 -11.17
CA ARG A 179 -2.70 10.84 -10.03
C ARG A 179 -2.52 9.69 -9.05
N ILE A 180 -1.40 9.71 -8.34
CA ILE A 180 -1.16 8.86 -7.17
C ILE A 180 -1.16 9.70 -5.89
N LYS A 181 -1.61 9.09 -4.79
CA LYS A 181 -1.48 9.62 -3.44
C LYS A 181 -0.88 8.55 -2.53
N GLN A 182 0.43 8.65 -2.26
CA GLN A 182 1.21 7.76 -1.41
C GLN A 182 2.19 8.56 -0.54
N CYS A 183 2.29 8.22 0.75
CA CYS A 183 3.32 8.74 1.64
C CYS A 183 4.59 7.87 1.53
N THR A 184 5.36 8.06 0.46
CA THR A 184 6.46 7.14 0.13
C THR A 184 7.59 7.17 1.13
N ASN A 185 7.97 5.97 1.61
CA ASN A 185 9.18 5.70 2.37
C ASN A 185 10.27 5.10 1.46
N ILE A 186 11.54 5.38 1.75
CA ILE A 186 12.66 4.87 0.94
C ILE A 186 13.03 3.44 1.37
N ASN A 187 12.24 2.47 0.92
CA ASN A 187 12.44 1.05 1.19
C ASN A 187 11.96 0.18 0.01
N MET A 188 12.26 -1.12 0.05
CA MET A 188 11.86 -2.06 -1.00
C MET A 188 10.34 -2.27 -1.07
N GLU A 189 9.63 -2.23 0.05
CA GLU A 189 8.16 -2.40 0.11
C GLU A 189 7.43 -1.29 -0.65
N ASP A 190 7.81 -0.04 -0.43
CA ASP A 190 7.28 1.11 -1.11
C ASP A 190 7.71 1.15 -2.59
N LEU A 191 8.92 0.66 -2.92
CA LEU A 191 9.32 0.50 -4.32
C LEU A 191 8.37 -0.44 -5.07
N ILE A 192 8.00 -1.56 -4.44
CA ILE A 192 7.05 -2.53 -4.99
C ILE A 192 5.65 -1.89 -5.08
N THR A 193 5.22 -1.20 -4.02
CA THR A 193 3.92 -0.50 -3.97
C THR A 193 3.82 0.56 -5.07
N ILE A 194 4.88 1.31 -5.36
CA ILE A 194 4.91 2.30 -6.46
C ILE A 194 4.63 1.63 -7.81
N HIS A 195 5.23 0.46 -8.08
CA HIS A 195 4.97 -0.27 -9.32
C HIS A 195 3.53 -0.79 -9.39
N HIS A 196 2.99 -1.24 -8.25
CA HIS A 196 1.58 -1.62 -8.15
C HIS A 196 0.66 -0.45 -8.52
N GLU A 197 0.81 0.69 -7.83
CA GLU A 197 -0.05 1.86 -8.04
C GLU A 197 0.11 2.47 -9.44
N MET A 198 1.33 2.49 -9.98
CA MET A 198 1.55 2.96 -11.36
C MET A 198 0.98 1.99 -12.40
N GLY A 199 0.82 0.70 -12.06
CA GLY A 199 0.07 -0.26 -12.87
C GLY A 199 -1.40 0.11 -13.01
N HIS A 200 -2.04 0.61 -11.95
CA HIS A 200 -3.39 1.17 -12.03
C HIS A 200 -3.44 2.40 -12.94
N ILE A 201 -2.46 3.32 -12.82
CA ILE A 201 -2.38 4.51 -13.68
C ILE A 201 -2.22 4.14 -15.16
N GLU A 202 -1.36 3.16 -15.48
CA GLU A 202 -1.26 2.63 -16.84
C GLU A 202 -2.60 2.10 -17.33
N TYR A 203 -3.28 1.28 -16.53
CA TYR A 203 -4.59 0.77 -16.89
C TYR A 203 -5.55 1.93 -17.20
N PHE A 204 -5.52 2.99 -16.37
CA PHE A 204 -6.33 4.18 -16.60
C PHE A 204 -6.04 4.85 -17.93
N MET A 205 -4.75 5.00 -18.26
CA MET A 205 -4.31 5.60 -19.51
C MET A 205 -4.71 4.75 -20.72
N GLN A 206 -4.67 3.42 -20.63
CA GLN A 206 -5.00 2.52 -21.73
C GLN A 206 -6.48 2.55 -22.11
N TYR A 207 -7.39 2.60 -21.13
CA TYR A 207 -8.84 2.61 -21.41
C TYR A 207 -9.44 4.01 -21.54
N LYS A 208 -8.65 5.09 -21.43
CA LYS A 208 -9.14 6.47 -21.34
C LYS A 208 -10.01 6.92 -22.51
N THR A 209 -9.93 6.27 -23.67
CA THR A 209 -10.77 6.59 -24.84
C THR A 209 -12.12 5.90 -24.81
N GLN A 210 -12.34 4.94 -23.91
CA GLN A 210 -13.64 4.30 -23.72
C GLN A 210 -14.66 5.28 -23.12
N PRO A 211 -15.97 5.08 -23.38
CA PRO A 211 -17.02 5.75 -22.63
C PRO A 211 -16.83 5.55 -21.12
N VAL A 212 -17.08 6.58 -20.32
CA VAL A 212 -16.84 6.58 -18.86
C VAL A 212 -17.43 5.35 -18.15
N ILE A 213 -18.61 4.88 -18.59
CA ILE A 213 -19.27 3.70 -18.03
C ILE A 213 -18.51 2.37 -18.24
N TYR A 214 -17.50 2.35 -19.11
CA TYR A 214 -16.66 1.20 -19.43
C TYR A 214 -15.20 1.41 -19.05
N ARG A 215 -14.88 2.52 -18.36
CA ARG A 215 -13.54 2.78 -17.82
C ARG A 215 -13.39 2.13 -16.45
N ASP A 216 -13.32 0.81 -16.47
CA ASP A 216 -13.04 -0.01 -15.31
C ASP A 216 -12.29 -1.27 -15.79
N GLY A 217 -11.68 -2.01 -14.87
CA GLY A 217 -11.14 -3.33 -15.15
C GLY A 217 -12.23 -4.27 -15.66
N ALA A 218 -11.84 -5.31 -16.41
CA ALA A 218 -12.79 -6.33 -16.87
C ALA A 218 -13.59 -6.96 -15.70
N ASN A 219 -12.96 -7.00 -14.53
CA ASN A 219 -13.56 -7.11 -13.21
C ASN A 219 -12.56 -6.51 -12.19
N ALA A 220 -12.97 -6.37 -10.93
CA ALA A 220 -12.12 -5.79 -9.88
C ALA A 220 -10.76 -6.50 -9.74
N GLY A 221 -10.70 -7.83 -9.94
CA GLY A 221 -9.46 -8.58 -9.86
C GLY A 221 -8.46 -8.27 -10.97
N PHE A 222 -8.91 -7.79 -12.13
CA PHE A 222 -8.00 -7.38 -13.21
C PHE A 222 -7.26 -6.09 -12.89
N HIS A 223 -7.89 -5.13 -12.19
CA HIS A 223 -7.20 -3.91 -11.79
C HIS A 223 -6.03 -4.23 -10.87
N GLU A 224 -6.28 -4.98 -9.81
CA GLU A 224 -5.25 -5.39 -8.84
C GLU A 224 -4.18 -6.29 -9.47
N ALA A 225 -4.58 -7.22 -10.35
CA ALA A 225 -3.64 -8.14 -10.97
C ALA A 225 -2.62 -7.46 -11.90
N ILE A 226 -2.97 -6.35 -12.56
CA ILE A 226 -2.01 -5.62 -13.41
C ILE A 226 -0.93 -4.97 -12.55
N GLY A 227 -1.30 -4.30 -11.45
CA GLY A 227 -0.34 -3.74 -10.50
C GLY A 227 0.61 -4.81 -9.96
N ASP A 228 0.05 -5.92 -9.47
CA ASP A 228 0.82 -7.00 -8.85
C ASP A 228 1.70 -7.78 -9.84
N LEU A 229 1.23 -8.03 -11.07
CA LEU A 229 2.01 -8.74 -12.10
C LEU A 229 3.35 -8.05 -12.36
N LEU A 230 3.35 -6.72 -12.38
CA LEU A 230 4.51 -5.93 -12.69
C LEU A 230 5.43 -5.81 -11.47
N ALA A 231 4.85 -5.64 -10.28
CA ALA A 231 5.56 -5.69 -9.01
C ALA A 231 6.28 -7.04 -8.80
N LEU A 232 5.70 -8.15 -9.27
CA LEU A 232 6.35 -9.47 -9.27
C LEU A 232 7.60 -9.52 -10.17
N SER A 233 7.59 -8.85 -11.32
CA SER A 233 8.76 -8.81 -12.21
C SER A 233 9.91 -7.99 -11.59
N VAL A 234 9.54 -6.88 -10.92
CA VAL A 234 10.47 -5.95 -10.28
C VAL A 234 11.15 -6.56 -9.06
N SER A 235 10.43 -7.39 -8.29
CA SER A 235 10.97 -8.05 -7.10
C SER A 235 11.93 -9.21 -7.41
N THR A 236 12.13 -9.58 -8.68
CA THR A 236 13.05 -10.66 -9.04
C THR A 236 14.52 -10.24 -8.83
N PRO A 237 15.39 -11.12 -8.30
CA PRO A 237 16.82 -10.85 -8.17
C PRO A 237 17.47 -10.40 -9.50
N ALA A 238 17.05 -11.01 -10.60
CA ALA A 238 17.55 -10.71 -11.94
C ALA A 238 17.15 -9.31 -12.44
N HIS A 239 15.99 -8.79 -12.03
CA HIS A 239 15.61 -7.41 -12.31
C HIS A 239 16.36 -6.44 -11.39
N LEU A 240 16.41 -6.73 -10.09
CA LEU A 240 17.10 -5.88 -9.11
C LEU A 240 18.58 -5.67 -9.45
N GLN A 241 19.27 -6.68 -10.00
CA GLN A 241 20.66 -6.55 -10.48
C GLN A 241 20.83 -5.66 -11.73
N LYS A 242 19.75 -5.40 -12.47
CA LYS A 242 19.77 -4.55 -13.67
C LYS A 242 19.43 -3.09 -13.36
N ILE A 243 18.93 -2.80 -12.16
CA ILE A 243 18.71 -1.43 -11.71
C ILE A 243 20.10 -0.77 -11.66
N PRO A 244 20.35 0.29 -12.44
CA PRO A 244 21.67 0.91 -12.51
C PRO A 244 22.10 1.43 -11.13
N GLU A 245 23.35 1.20 -10.77
CA GLU A 245 24.00 1.93 -9.68
C GLU A 245 24.24 3.37 -10.13
N ASN A 246 23.93 4.35 -9.26
CA ASN A 246 24.18 5.78 -9.52
C ASN A 246 25.67 6.10 -9.68
#